data_AF-A0A7C1BQS8-F1
#
_entry.id   AF-A0A7C1BQS8-F1
#
_cell.length_a   1.000
_cell.length_b   1.000
_cell.length_c   1.000
_cell.angle_alpha   90.00
_cell.angle_beta   90.00
_cell.angle_gamma   90.00
#
_symmetry.space_group_name_H-M   'P 1'
#
loop_
_entity.id
_entity.type
_entity.pdbx_description
1 polymer ?
#
loop_
_entity_poly.entity_id
_entity_poly.type
_entity_poly.pdbx_seq_one_letter_code
_entity_poly.pdbx_strand_id
1 'polypeptide(L)' 'LDVLRVISKGVSKPTRIMYSSNLSWKPLKEILESLIKQDLIKVETEKKAKRYYITPKGLRVLGYFKKLREELIVK' A
#
# COMPACT_ATOMS: atom_id res chain seq x y z
N LEU A 1 6.55 -2.75 1.91
CA LEU A 1 5.97 -1.73 2.82
C LEU A 1 5.65 -0.43 2.10
N ASP A 2 6.47 -0.02 1.13
CA ASP A 2 6.38 1.30 0.51
C ASP A 2 5.07 1.52 -0.26
N VAL A 3 4.56 0.51 -0.98
CA VAL A 3 3.25 0.58 -1.65
C VAL A 3 2.11 0.82 -0.64
N LEU A 4 2.07 0.08 0.46
CA LEU A 4 1.03 0.24 1.50
C LEU A 4 1.11 1.63 2.14
N ARG A 5 2.32 2.14 2.40
CA ARG A 5 2.56 3.50 2.93
C ARG A 5 2.18 4.60 1.92
N VAL A 6 2.41 4.39 0.63
CA VAL A 6 2.01 5.33 -0.43
C VAL A 6 0.48 5.42 -0.50
N ILE A 7 -0.21 4.27 -0.47
CA ILE A 7 -1.67 4.21 -0.46
C ILE A 7 -2.25 4.84 0.82
N SER A 8 -1.61 4.62 1.98
CA SER A 8 -2.04 5.24 3.25
C SER A 8 -1.99 6.76 3.24
N LYS A 9 -1.21 7.38 2.33
CA LYS A 9 -1.14 8.83 2.12
C LYS A 9 -2.18 9.35 1.12
N GLY A 10 -3.12 8.50 0.68
CA GLY A 10 -4.19 8.88 -0.24
C GLY A 10 -3.86 8.72 -1.73
N VAL A 11 -2.68 8.18 -2.08
CA VAL A 11 -2.33 7.92 -3.47
C VAL A 11 -3.06 6.66 -3.96
N SER A 12 -4.14 6.85 -4.71
CA SER A 12 -5.04 5.75 -5.08
C SER A 12 -4.92 5.26 -6.53
N LYS A 13 -4.38 6.07 -7.46
CA LYS A 13 -4.25 5.69 -8.87
C LYS A 13 -3.05 4.76 -9.08
N PRO A 14 -3.17 3.60 -9.75
CA PRO A 14 -2.08 2.65 -9.93
C PRO A 14 -0.80 3.27 -10.53
N THR A 15 -0.92 4.13 -11.54
CA THR A 15 0.24 4.81 -12.14
C THR A 15 0.93 5.76 -11.15
N ARG A 16 0.18 6.49 -10.32
CA ARG A 16 0.75 7.37 -9.29
C ARG A 16 1.40 6.56 -8.16
N ILE A 17 0.82 5.42 -7.79
CA ILE A 17 1.41 4.50 -6.83
C ILE A 17 2.76 4.00 -7.37
N MET A 18 2.78 3.55 -8.62
CA MET A 18 3.98 3.06 -9.32
C MET A 18 5.15 4.04 -9.19
N TYR A 19 4.95 5.28 -9.63
CA TYR A 19 5.96 6.34 -9.54
C TYR A 19 6.35 6.66 -8.10
N SER A 20 5.38 6.73 -7.17
CA SER A 20 5.65 7.05 -5.76
C SER A 20 6.39 5.94 -5.02
N SER A 21 6.32 4.69 -5.52
CA SER A 21 7.01 3.53 -4.97
C SER A 21 8.29 3.15 -5.72
N ASN A 22 8.66 3.87 -6.78
CA ASN A 22 9.77 3.54 -7.67
C ASN A 22 9.73 2.09 -8.20
N LEU A 23 8.54 1.65 -8.64
CA LEU A 23 8.31 0.29 -9.17
C LEU A 23 7.97 0.35 -10.66
N SER A 24 8.16 -0.77 -11.37
CA SER A 24 7.51 -1.02 -12.65
C SER A 24 6.14 -1.70 -12.45
N TRP A 25 5.34 -1.83 -13.51
CA TRP A 25 3.96 -2.33 -13.40
C TRP A 25 3.85 -3.77 -12.86
N LYS A 26 4.69 -4.69 -13.35
CA LYS A 26 4.64 -6.12 -12.97
C LYS A 26 4.82 -6.32 -11.45
N PRO A 27 5.91 -5.84 -10.81
CA PRO A 27 6.08 -5.99 -9.36
C PRO A 27 5.02 -5.22 -8.58
N LEU A 28 4.58 -4.04 -9.05
CA LEU A 28 3.48 -3.32 -8.40
C LEU A 28 2.20 -4.17 -8.38
N LYS A 29 1.84 -4.79 -9.50
CA LYS A 29 0.64 -5.62 -9.62
C LYS A 29 0.65 -6.77 -8.62
N GLU A 30 1.75 -7.51 -8.54
CA GLU A 30 1.92 -8.63 -7.60
C GLU A 30 1.79 -8.15 -6.14
N ILE A 31 2.37 -6.99 -5.81
CA ILE A 31 2.23 -6.39 -4.47
C ILE A 31 0.77 -5.99 -4.19
N LEU A 32 0.10 -5.32 -5.13
CA LEU A 32 -1.29 -4.92 -4.95
C LEU A 32 -2.21 -6.13 -4.75
N GLU A 33 -2.03 -7.19 -5.53
CA GLU A 33 -2.78 -8.45 -5.38
C GLU A 33 -2.53 -9.09 -4.01
N SER A 34 -1.28 -9.11 -3.55
CA SER A 34 -0.92 -9.63 -2.22
C SER A 34 -1.54 -8.78 -1.09
N LEU A 35 -1.52 -7.46 -1.19
CA LEU A 35 -2.12 -6.55 -0.21
C LEU A 35 -3.65 -6.68 -0.16
N ILE A 36 -4.31 -6.90 -1.31
CA ILE A 36 -5.75 -7.18 -1.39
C ILE A 36 -6.07 -8.52 -0.74
N LYS A 37 -5.31 -9.58 -1.08
CA LYS A 37 -5.51 -10.93 -0.52
C LYS A 37 -5.41 -10.94 1.01
N GLN A 38 -4.57 -10.06 1.56
CA GLN A 38 -4.39 -9.90 3.01
C GLN A 38 -5.37 -8.92 3.66
N ASP A 39 -6.30 -8.32 2.92
CA ASP A 39 -7.23 -7.29 3.39
C ASP A 39 -6.53 -6.03 3.95
N LEU A 40 -5.36 -5.69 3.41
CA LEU A 40 -4.62 -4.48 3.81
C LEU A 40 -5.00 -3.26 2.97
N ILE A 41 -5.45 -3.50 1.74
CA ILE A 41 -6.03 -2.49 0.87
C ILE A 41 -7.28 -3.06 0.19
N LYS A 42 -8.19 -2.18 -0.21
CA LYS A 42 -9.31 -2.50 -1.10
C LYS A 42 -9.11 -1.86 -2.47
N VAL A 43 -9.76 -2.42 -3.48
CA VAL A 43 -9.81 -1.86 -4.84
C VAL A 43 -11.24 -1.50 -5.19
N GLU A 44 -11.42 -0.30 -5.74
CA GLU A 44 -12.69 0.16 -6.30
C GLU A 44 -12.49 0.44 -7.78
N THR A 45 -13.52 0.16 -8.60
CA THR A 45 -13.48 0.42 -10.04
C THR A 45 -14.47 1.55 -10.37
N GLU A 46 -13.95 2.72 -10.68
CA GLU A 46 -14.74 3.88 -11.11
C GLU A 46 -14.52 4.12 -12.60
N LYS A 47 -15.59 4.13 -13.42
CA LYS A 47 -15.51 4.46 -14.86
C LYS A 47 -14.37 3.73 -15.59
N LYS A 48 -14.19 2.43 -15.31
CA LYS A 48 -13.12 1.54 -15.82
C LYS A 48 -11.70 1.76 -15.25
N ALA A 49 -11.50 2.70 -14.33
CA ALA A 49 -10.22 2.92 -13.65
C ALA A 49 -10.21 2.31 -12.25
N LYS A 50 -9.17 1.52 -11.93
CA LYS A 50 -8.95 0.99 -10.58
C LYS A 50 -8.40 2.07 -9.65
N ARG A 51 -8.89 2.11 -8.43
CA ARG A 51 -8.37 2.91 -7.32
C ARG A 51 -8.15 2.04 -6.09
N TYR A 52 -7.05 2.27 -5.39
CA TYR A 52 -6.66 1.49 -4.23
C TYR A 52 -6.72 2.35 -2.97
N TYR A 53 -7.28 1.79 -1.90
CA TYR A 53 -7.49 2.49 -0.64
C TYR A 53 -7.06 1.61 0.52
N ILE A 54 -6.47 2.21 1.55
CA ILE A 54 -6.08 1.48 2.74
C ILE A 54 -7.31 1.03 3.53
N THR A 55 -7.27 -0.18 4.10
CA THR A 55 -8.30 -0.65 5.04
C THR A 55 -7.91 -0.28 6.48
N PRO A 56 -8.84 -0.35 7.46
CA PRO A 56 -8.49 -0.23 8.87
C PRO A 56 -7.43 -1.24 9.31
N LYS A 57 -7.46 -2.47 8.76
CA LYS A 57 -6.45 -3.51 9.01
C LYS A 57 -5.09 -3.11 8.46
N GLY A 58 -5.03 -2.61 7.23
CA GLY A 58 -3.81 -2.09 6.61
C GLY A 58 -3.17 -0.96 7.42
N LEU A 59 -3.99 -0.05 7.95
CA LEU A 59 -3.52 1.07 8.77
C LEU A 59 -2.91 0.58 10.10
N ARG A 60 -3.54 -0.38 10.77
CA ARG A 60 -2.99 -0.99 11.99
C ARG A 60 -1.65 -1.69 11.73
N VAL A 61 -1.56 -2.48 10.65
CA VAL A 61 -0.32 -3.17 10.25
C VAL A 61 0.80 -2.16 10.01
N LEU A 62 0.52 -1.07 9.28
CA LEU A 62 1.50 -0.01 9.05
C LEU A 62 2.00 0.63 10.36
N GLY A 63 1.10 0.80 11.34
CA GLY A 63 1.44 1.27 12.68
C GLY A 63 2.37 0.33 13.44
N TYR A 64 2.12 -0.98 13.41
CA TYR A 64 3.01 -1.97 14.05
C TYR A 64 4.41 -1.95 13.44
N PHE A 65 4.52 -1.88 12.12
CA PHE A 65 5.82 -1.77 11.45
C PHE A 65 6.57 -0.47 11.81
N LYS A 66 5.87 0.64 12.06
CA LYS A 66 6.48 1.88 12.50
C LYS A 66 7.11 1.72 13.89
N LYS A 67 6.35 1.18 14.85
CA LYS A 67 6.83 0.91 16.22
C LYS A 67 8.05 -0.02 16.24
N LEU A 68 7.98 -1.13 15.51
CA LEU A 68 9.09 -2.07 15.39
C LEU A 68 10.37 -1.42 14.83
N ARG A 69 10.24 -0.51 13.85
CA ARG A 69 11.40 0.23 13.32
C ARG A 69 12.00 1.16 14.36
N GLU A 70 11.17 1.85 15.13
CA GLU A 70 11.62 2.75 16.19
C GLU A 70 12.38 1.96 17.27
N GLU A 71 11.88 0.79 17.68
CA GLU A 71 12.56 -0.08 18.64
C GLU A 71 13.88 -0.66 18.13
N LEU A 72 13.99 -0.95 16.82
CA LEU A 72 15.22 -1.47 16.20
C LEU A 72 16.31 -0.41 16.04
N ILE A 73 15.96 0.88 15.97
CA ILE A 73 16.93 1.99 15.80
C ILE A 73 17.53 2.43 17.16
N VAL A 74 16.88 2.07 18.27
CA VAL A 74 17.30 2.45 19.63
C VAL A 74 18.24 1.39 20.25
N LYS A 75 18.67 0.38 19.48
CA LYS A 75 19.75 -0.56 19.83
C LYS A 75 20.96 -0.34 18.93
#